data_AF-A0A7C6B8M1-F1
#
_entry.id   AF-A0A7C6B8M1-F1
#
_cell.length_a   1.000
_cell.length_b   1.000
_cell.length_c   1.000
_cell.angle_alpha   90.00
_cell.angle_beta   90.00
_cell.angle_gamma   90.00
#
_symmetry.space_group_name_H-M   'P 1'
#
loop_
_entity.id
_entity.type
_entity.pdbx_description
1 polymer ?
#
loop_
_entity_poly.entity_id
_entity_poly.type
_entity_poly.pdbx_seq_one_letter_code
_entity_poly.pdbx_strand_id
1 'polypeptide(L)'
;MVLIPARWGRSRTEHLETLSRALAIMNQTFVVVSNASDEDMALASAIISPWGEVHADKELESIEVTISLKEIKRVRRLINIA
;
A
#
# COMPACT_ATOMS: atom_id res chain seq x y z
N MET A 1 7.11 -6.25 -6.06
CA MET A 1 6.53 -5.89 -4.76
C MET A 1 7.45 -4.89 -4.10
N VAL A 2 6.90 -3.89 -3.42
CA VAL A 2 7.67 -2.90 -2.64
C VAL A 2 7.21 -2.96 -1.18
N LEU A 3 8.16 -2.92 -0.26
CA LEU A 3 7.91 -2.91 1.18
C LEU A 3 8.37 -1.56 1.74
N ILE A 4 7.52 -0.91 2.52
CA ILE A 4 7.76 0.42 3.09
C ILE A 4 7.64 0.33 4.61
N PRO A 5 8.74 0.06 5.34
CA PRO A 5 8.79 0.37 6.76
C PRO A 5 8.82 1.89 6.94
N ALA A 6 7.97 2.43 7.82
CA ALA A 6 7.75 3.86 7.93
C ALA A 6 7.56 4.31 9.39
N ARG A 7 7.86 5.60 9.64
CA ARG A 7 7.55 6.28 10.90
C ARG A 7 7.07 7.72 10.64
N TRP A 8 5.91 7.83 10.02
CA TRP A 8 5.26 9.09 9.68
C TRP A 8 4.30 9.50 10.78
N GLY A 9 4.34 10.78 11.15
CA GLY A 9 3.46 11.38 12.15
C GLY A 9 2.04 11.62 11.61
N ARG A 10 1.07 11.78 12.51
CA ARG A 10 -0.36 11.95 12.21
C ARG A 10 -0.65 13.07 11.21
N SER A 11 0.10 14.18 11.28
CA SER A 11 -0.04 15.31 10.34
C SER A 11 0.27 14.96 8.88
N ARG A 12 0.97 13.85 8.64
CA ARG A 12 1.36 13.40 7.29
C ARG A 12 0.69 12.09 6.87
N THR A 13 -0.43 11.73 7.51
CA THR A 13 -1.21 10.53 7.18
C THR A 13 -1.59 10.49 5.70
N GLU A 14 -2.22 11.56 5.19
CA GLU A 14 -2.65 11.65 3.79
C GLU A 14 -1.48 11.55 2.80
N HIS A 15 -0.32 12.10 3.16
CA HIS A 15 0.88 11.98 2.33
C HIS A 15 1.34 10.51 2.22
N LEU A 16 1.40 9.79 3.34
CA LEU A 16 1.81 8.38 3.33
C LEU A 16 0.81 7.52 2.54
N GLU A 17 -0.48 7.72 2.75
CA GLU A 17 -1.55 7.01 2.03
C GLU A 17 -1.52 7.30 0.52
N THR A 18 -1.38 8.57 0.14
CA THR A 18 -1.37 8.99 -1.28
C THR A 18 -0.12 8.51 -2.01
N LEU A 19 1.07 8.71 -1.43
CA LEU A 19 2.34 8.35 -2.07
C LEU A 19 2.48 6.83 -2.22
N SER A 20 2.08 6.06 -1.21
CA SER A 20 2.14 4.59 -1.26
C SER A 20 1.17 4.03 -2.30
N ARG A 21 -0.05 4.58 -2.39
CA ARG A 21 -1.02 4.20 -3.43
C ARG A 21 -0.56 4.56 -4.83
N ALA A 22 -0.02 5.77 -5.00
CA ALA A 22 0.55 6.20 -6.27
C ALA A 22 1.72 5.29 -6.68
N LEU A 23 2.59 4.92 -5.74
CA LEU A 23 3.71 4.02 -5.99
C LEU A 23 3.24 2.66 -6.52
N ALA A 24 2.16 2.10 -5.97
CA ALA A 24 1.60 0.82 -6.39
C ALA A 24 1.09 0.86 -7.83
N ILE A 25 0.32 1.90 -8.17
CA ILE A 25 -0.26 2.10 -9.50
C ILE A 25 0.82 2.35 -10.54
N MET A 26 1.73 3.30 -10.28
CA MET A 26 2.78 3.69 -11.23
C MET A 26 3.71 2.52 -11.58
N ASN A 27 4.02 1.67 -10.60
CA ASN A 27 4.93 0.54 -10.80
C ASN A 27 4.20 -0.78 -11.10
N GLN A 28 2.86 -0.75 -11.14
CA GLN A 28 2.01 -1.90 -11.40
C GLN A 28 2.43 -3.10 -10.52
N THR A 29 2.53 -2.86 -9.22
CA THR A 29 3.03 -3.81 -8.23
C THR A 29 2.29 -3.66 -6.91
N PHE A 30 2.26 -4.73 -6.12
CA PHE A 30 1.86 -4.63 -4.72
C PHE A 30 2.83 -3.74 -3.93
N VAL A 31 2.29 -2.93 -3.03
CA VAL A 31 3.01 -2.12 -2.04
C VAL A 31 2.49 -2.49 -0.66
N VAL A 32 3.38 -2.78 0.28
CA VAL A 32 3.06 -3.04 1.68
C VAL A 32 3.67 -1.95 2.53
N VAL A 33 2.85 -1.23 3.28
CA VAL A 33 3.25 -0.17 4.20
C VAL A 33 3.07 -0.67 5.62
N SER A 34 4.12 -0.54 6.42
CA SER A 34 4.09 -0.78 7.86
C SER A 34 4.60 0.48 8.55
N ASN A 35 3.68 1.24 9.15
CA ASN A 35 4.00 2.45 9.89
C ASN A 35 3.92 2.21 11.40
N ALA A 36 4.66 2.98 12.19
CA ALA A 36 4.52 3.00 13.64
C ALA A 36 3.10 3.43 14.07
N SER A 37 2.67 2.94 15.24
CA SER A 37 1.35 3.19 15.83
C SER A 37 1.39 3.94 17.17
N ASP A 38 2.52 4.57 17.52
CA ASP A 38 2.64 5.46 18.69
C ASP A 38 1.59 6.61 18.63
N GLU A 39 1.30 7.27 19.75
CA GLU A 39 0.21 8.25 19.92
C GLU A 39 0.15 9.35 18.83
N ASP A 40 1.33 9.82 18.39
CA ASP A 40 1.49 10.88 17.37
C ASP A 40 1.76 10.36 15.95
N MET A 41 1.65 9.05 15.72
CA MET A 41 1.94 8.43 14.43
C MET A 41 0.70 8.31 13.55
N ALA A 42 0.95 8.22 12.24
CA ALA A 42 -0.08 7.94 11.25
C ALA A 42 -0.47 6.45 11.32
N LEU A 43 -1.72 6.16 11.63
CA LEU A 43 -2.28 4.80 11.56
C LEU A 43 -2.58 4.43 10.09
N ALA A 44 -1.54 4.41 9.25
CA ALA A 44 -1.62 4.30 7.79
C ALA A 44 -0.83 3.11 7.24
N SER A 45 -0.74 2.03 8.02
CA SER A 45 -0.30 0.73 7.51
C SER A 45 -1.34 0.20 6.51
N ALA A 46 -0.88 -0.34 5.39
CA ALA A 46 -1.76 -0.74 4.29
C ALA A 46 -1.08 -1.75 3.37
N ILE A 47 -1.88 -2.61 2.75
CA ILE A 47 -1.47 -3.45 1.62
C ILE A 47 -2.22 -2.96 0.39
N ILE A 48 -1.50 -2.57 -0.66
CA ILE A 48 -2.06 -1.90 -1.83
C ILE A 48 -1.82 -2.75 -3.07
N SER A 49 -2.88 -3.00 -3.84
CA SER A 49 -2.84 -3.79 -5.06
C SER A 49 -2.15 -3.03 -6.21
N PRO A 50 -1.66 -3.73 -7.26
CA PRO A 50 -1.13 -3.10 -8.48
C PRO A 50 -2.11 -2.16 -9.19
N TRP A 51 -3.41 -2.26 -8.89
CA TRP A 51 -4.46 -1.40 -9.44
C TRP A 51 -4.81 -0.23 -8.51
N GLY A 52 -4.15 -0.14 -7.35
CA GLY A 52 -4.36 0.93 -6.37
C GLY A 52 -5.51 0.69 -5.40
N GLU A 53 -6.02 -0.53 -5.29
CA GLU A 53 -6.98 -0.90 -4.25
C GLU A 53 -6.24 -1.01 -2.92
N VAL A 54 -6.82 -0.43 -1.87
CA VAL A 54 -6.18 -0.32 -0.56
C VAL A 54 -6.86 -1.28 0.40
N HIS A 55 -6.07 -2.14 1.03
CA HIS A 55 -6.46 -2.97 2.15
C HIS A 55 -5.78 -2.44 3.41
N ALA A 56 -6.55 -1.82 4.28
CA ALA A 56 -6.08 -1.24 5.53
C ALA A 56 -7.19 -1.33 6.58
N ASP A 57 -6.79 -1.56 7.82
CA ASP A 57 -7.67 -1.57 8.99
C ASP A 57 -6.92 -0.88 10.13
N LYS A 58 -7.58 0.08 10.79
CA LYS A 58 -6.98 0.89 11.86
C LYS A 58 -7.28 0.35 13.25
N GLU A 59 -8.18 -0.63 13.36
CA GLU A 59 -8.55 -1.26 14.62
C GLU A 59 -7.75 -2.55 14.89
N LEU A 60 -7.22 -3.16 13.83
CA LEU A 60 -6.37 -4.34 13.92
C LEU A 60 -4.91 -4.00 14.23
N GLU A 61 -4.27 -4.82 15.07
CA GLU A 61 -2.84 -4.73 15.36
C GLU A 61 -1.97 -5.06 14.12
N SER A 62 -2.47 -5.97 13.28
CA SER A 62 -1.83 -6.38 12.04
C SER A 62 -2.86 -6.67 10.95
N ILE A 63 -2.53 -6.31 9.72
CA ILE A 63 -3.32 -6.62 8.53
C ILE A 63 -2.61 -7.69 7.70
N GLU A 64 -3.39 -8.63 7.19
CA GLU A 64 -2.89 -9.73 6.37
C GLU A 64 -3.79 -9.93 5.16
N VAL A 65 -3.18 -10.18 4.00
CA VAL A 65 -3.92 -10.54 2.79
C VAL A 65 -3.14 -11.56 1.98
N THR A 66 -3.85 -12.55 1.44
CA THR A 66 -3.26 -13.49 0.49
C THR A 66 -3.21 -12.85 -0.88
N ILE A 67 -2.00 -12.61 -1.41
CA ILE A 67 -1.81 -12.02 -2.73
C ILE A 67 -1.46 -13.06 -3.80
N SER A 68 -1.88 -12.81 -5.03
CA SER A 68 -1.49 -13.60 -6.20
C SER A 68 -0.54 -12.81 -7.09
N LEU A 69 0.71 -13.25 -7.21
CA LEU A 69 1.68 -12.60 -8.11
C LEU A 69 1.29 -12.70 -9.60
N LYS A 70 0.33 -13.57 -9.96
CA LYS A 70 -0.24 -13.63 -11.31
C LYS A 70 -0.98 -12.33 -11.67
N GLU A 71 -1.49 -11.61 -10.67
CA GLU A 71 -2.17 -10.34 -10.86
C GLU A 71 -1.25 -9.25 -11.41
N ILE A 72 -0.01 -9.19 -10.93
CA ILE A 72 1.01 -8.27 -11.47
C ILE A 72 1.19 -8.49 -12.98
N LYS A 73 1.27 -9.76 -13.42
CA LYS A 73 1.39 -10.11 -14.84
C LYS A 73 0.12 -9.77 -15.62
N ARG A 74 -1.06 -9.88 -15.01
CA ARG A 74 -2.35 -9.50 -15.62
C ARG A 74 -2.42 -7.99 -15.85
N VAL A 75 -2.15 -7.20 -14.81
CA VAL A 75 -2.20 -5.73 -14.84
C VAL A 75 -1.22 -5.15 -15.85
N ARG A 76 0.04 -5.61 -15.83
CA ARG A 76 1.06 -5.20 -16.81
C ARG A 76 0.66 -5.48 -18.26
N ARG A 77 0.00 -6.62 -18.51
CA ARG A 77 -0.51 -6.95 -19.86
C ARG A 77 -1.65 -6.02 -20.26
N LEU A 78 -2.62 -5.79 -19.37
CA LEU A 78 -3.77 -4.94 -19.68
C LEU A 78 -3.36 -3.49 -20.01
N ILE A 79 -2.45 -2.91 -19.23
CA ILE A 79 -2.01 -1.52 -19.42
C ILE A 79 -1.09 -1.39 -20.65
N ASN A 80 -0.25 -2.39 -20.95
CA ASN A 80 0.60 -2.35 -22.15
C ASN A 80 -0.15 -2.59 -23.46
N ILE A 81 -1.42 -3.02 -23.41
CA ILE A 81 -2.29 -3.19 -24.58
C ILE A 81 -3.14 -1.94 -24.83
N ALA A 82 -3.21 -1.02 -23.84
CA ALA A 82 -3.99 0.22 -23.91
C ALA A 82 -3.23 1.36 -24.59
#